data_AF-A0A948DZN4-F1
#
_entry.id   AF-A0A948DZN4-F1
#
_cell.length_a   1.000
_cell.length_b   1.000
_cell.length_c   1.000
_cell.angle_alpha   90.00
_cell.angle_beta   90.00
_cell.angle_gamma   90.00
#
_symmetry.space_group_name_H-M   'P 1'
#
loop_
_entity.id
_entity.type
_entity.pdbx_description
1 polymer ?
#
loop_
_entity_poly.entity_id
_entity_poly.type
_entity_poly.pdbx_seq_one_letter_code
_entity_poly.pdbx_strand_id
1 'polypeptide(L)'
;MLYRMFFLITVLSFSCSKKEKEPALPDAPDINKKIIGEKSIETTEIIKRNSMENKVWVRMIMISFGKLSPRFSTPEVAIDKKVDRLTEKQAQNKAKALLKRINSGEDFKKLQIEASDDPFSGPDGDYLIVENDGVDTPLKSLSLRLQLKETGVIRGGNEYLIVQRIPPPPQVKSPDTPGIMDRKPDGRAKYRFITIGWRDLRQKYAGYLTKGATGRSQQRAAELVISLKKRLDEGEDFDKLYKQFTERVPQEEKYHSHTPKMGMMPDHNHDHGHDHSKHDHGTNPATPKAKTGNFPMSLAQIQKTAVRLKPGEYAIVSTDWGYHIVNRQPDPTPGTPAPGAAPVPTPGAAPVPTPKATPAPTPKP
;
A
#
# COMPACT_ATOMS: atom_id res chain seq x y z
N MET A 1 42.40 1.15 68.42
CA MET A 1 42.96 1.76 67.19
C MET A 1 42.59 0.88 66.00
N LEU A 2 42.11 1.32 64.85
CA LEU A 2 41.55 2.57 64.34
C LEU A 2 41.06 2.17 62.94
N TYR A 3 39.79 2.46 62.60
CA TYR A 3 39.25 2.77 61.26
C TYR A 3 39.75 2.02 60.01
N ARG A 4 38.83 1.39 59.27
CA ARG A 4 38.31 1.97 58.00
C ARG A 4 37.15 1.15 57.43
N MET A 5 35.96 1.70 57.67
CA MET A 5 34.67 1.31 57.14
C MET A 5 34.52 1.96 55.76
N PHE A 6 34.52 1.17 54.68
CA PHE A 6 34.22 1.68 53.33
C PHE A 6 32.71 1.64 53.11
N PHE A 7 32.08 2.82 53.22
CA PHE A 7 30.67 3.06 52.94
C PHE A 7 30.47 3.15 51.42
N LEU A 8 29.92 2.10 50.81
CA LEU A 8 29.53 2.10 49.40
C LEU A 8 28.13 2.74 49.30
N ILE A 9 28.08 4.05 49.08
CA ILE A 9 26.83 4.79 48.85
C ILE A 9 26.40 4.58 47.39
N THR A 10 25.48 3.65 47.18
CA THR A 10 24.79 3.48 45.88
C THR A 10 23.68 4.52 45.79
N VAL A 11 23.97 5.65 45.13
CA VAL A 11 22.95 6.66 44.80
C VAL A 11 22.09 6.13 43.67
N LEU A 12 20.94 5.52 43.99
CA LEU A 12 19.86 5.29 43.04
C LEU A 12 19.20 6.64 42.72
N SER A 13 19.69 7.30 41.68
CA SER A 13 19.00 8.43 41.05
C SER A 13 17.76 7.90 40.33
N PHE A 14 16.63 7.79 41.05
CA PHE A 14 15.32 7.72 40.43
C PHE A 14 15.06 9.05 39.73
N SER A 15 15.44 9.13 38.45
CA SER A 15 14.87 10.12 37.54
C SER A 15 13.37 9.85 37.43
N CYS A 16 12.60 10.48 38.30
CA CYS A 16 11.17 10.69 38.10
C CYS A 16 11.00 11.49 36.81
N SER A 17 10.95 10.79 35.68
CA SER A 17 10.34 11.32 34.46
C SER A 17 8.90 11.67 34.82
N LYS A 18 8.66 12.93 35.20
CA LYS A 18 7.35 13.54 35.23
C LYS A 18 6.80 13.37 33.81
N LYS A 19 5.97 12.34 33.59
CA LYS A 19 5.10 12.27 32.42
C LYS A 19 4.29 13.56 32.47
N GLU A 20 4.64 14.52 31.61
CA GLU A 20 3.76 15.65 31.35
C GLU A 20 2.42 15.07 30.98
N LYS A 21 1.44 15.34 31.84
CA LYS A 21 0.07 14.89 31.68
C LYS A 21 -0.44 15.68 30.48
N GLU A 22 -0.45 15.04 29.31
CA GLU A 22 -1.03 15.59 28.09
C GLU A 22 -2.38 16.24 28.47
N PRO A 23 -2.58 17.53 28.17
CA PRO A 23 -3.75 18.26 28.64
C PRO A 23 -4.99 17.51 28.19
N ALA A 24 -5.88 17.21 29.14
CA ALA A 24 -7.12 16.52 28.84
C ALA A 24 -7.86 17.31 27.75
N LEU A 25 -8.06 16.67 26.59
CA LEU A 25 -8.89 17.24 25.54
C LEU A 25 -10.27 17.53 26.14
N PRO A 26 -10.85 18.72 25.89
CA PRO A 26 -12.18 19.04 26.40
C PRO A 26 -13.15 17.94 25.97
N ASP A 27 -13.97 17.47 26.91
CA ASP A 27 -15.00 16.49 26.60
C ASP A 27 -15.88 17.04 25.47
N ALA A 28 -16.09 16.23 24.43
CA ALA A 28 -16.99 16.61 23.35
C ALA A 28 -18.37 16.91 23.96
N PRO A 29 -19.04 18.00 23.55
CA PRO A 29 -20.35 18.33 24.08
C PRO A 29 -21.29 17.13 23.93
N ASP A 30 -22.18 16.90 24.90
CA ASP A 30 -23.22 15.86 24.80
C ASP A 30 -24.32 16.30 23.82
N ILE A 31 -23.97 16.28 22.54
CA ILE A 31 -24.83 16.68 21.41
C ILE A 31 -25.90 15.62 21.14
N ASN A 32 -25.65 14.39 21.60
CA ASN A 32 -26.51 13.23 21.37
C ASN A 32 -27.83 13.29 22.14
N LYS A 33 -27.93 14.15 23.17
CA LYS A 33 -29.16 14.30 23.95
C LYS A 33 -30.21 15.21 23.29
N LYS A 34 -29.83 16.01 22.28
CA LYS A 34 -30.70 17.11 21.78
C LYS A 34 -31.22 16.94 20.35
N ILE A 35 -30.71 15.99 19.55
CA ILE A 35 -30.92 16.06 18.08
C ILE A 35 -31.11 14.68 17.44
N ILE A 36 -32.15 13.95 17.85
CA ILE A 36 -32.74 12.94 16.96
C ILE A 36 -34.20 13.33 16.78
N GLY A 37 -34.45 14.24 15.83
CA GLY A 37 -35.81 14.56 15.40
C GLY A 37 -36.46 13.31 14.83
N GLU A 38 -37.75 13.15 15.05
CA GLU A 38 -38.49 11.93 14.65
C GLU A 38 -38.36 11.62 13.14
N LYS A 39 -38.18 12.66 12.32
CA LYS A 39 -38.17 12.62 10.85
C LYS A 39 -36.81 12.30 10.20
N SER A 40 -35.67 12.68 10.78
CA SER A 40 -34.35 12.41 10.19
C SER A 40 -33.32 12.08 11.26
N ILE A 41 -32.44 11.14 10.93
CA ILE A 41 -31.32 10.72 11.79
C ILE A 41 -30.02 11.43 11.46
N GLU A 42 -30.02 12.23 10.39
CA GLU A 42 -28.84 12.91 9.92
C GLU A 42 -28.45 14.05 10.86
N THR A 43 -27.17 14.13 11.20
CA THR A 43 -26.61 15.16 12.08
C THR A 43 -26.30 16.42 11.28
N THR A 44 -27.35 17.05 10.75
CA THR A 44 -27.25 18.21 9.84
C THR A 44 -26.57 19.43 10.47
N GLU A 45 -26.62 19.56 11.78
CA GLU A 45 -25.93 20.56 12.57
C GLU A 45 -24.41 20.40 12.52
N ILE A 46 -23.89 19.17 12.43
CA ILE A 46 -22.45 18.92 12.30
C ILE A 46 -21.98 19.41 10.93
N ILE A 47 -22.76 19.14 9.89
CA ILE A 47 -22.45 19.51 8.50
C ILE A 47 -22.39 21.04 8.32
N LYS A 48 -23.14 21.81 9.11
CA LYS A 48 -23.15 23.27 9.07
C LYS A 48 -21.93 23.92 9.73
N ARG A 49 -21.10 23.16 10.46
CA ARG A 49 -19.90 23.69 11.11
C ARG A 49 -18.81 24.00 10.08
N ASN A 50 -17.84 24.82 10.49
CA ASN A 50 -16.61 24.96 9.73
C ASN A 50 -15.80 23.65 9.81
N SER A 51 -15.03 23.36 8.75
CA SER A 51 -14.03 22.29 8.79
C SER A 51 -13.06 22.55 9.94
N MET A 52 -12.76 21.51 10.72
CA MET A 52 -11.88 21.64 11.89
C MET A 52 -10.41 21.44 11.49
N GLU A 53 -10.15 20.53 10.55
CA GLU A 53 -8.81 20.12 10.12
C GLU A 53 -8.83 19.68 8.65
N ASN A 54 -7.71 19.85 7.96
CA ASN A 54 -7.59 19.45 6.55
C ASN A 54 -7.43 17.94 6.37
N LYS A 55 -7.24 17.18 7.46
CA LYS A 55 -7.17 15.72 7.48
C LYS A 55 -7.70 15.16 8.79
N VAL A 56 -8.48 14.09 8.76
CA VAL A 56 -9.01 13.43 9.96
C VAL A 56 -9.01 11.91 9.80
N TRP A 57 -8.90 11.20 10.92
CA TRP A 57 -9.10 9.76 10.97
C TRP A 57 -10.49 9.46 11.48
N VAL A 58 -11.22 8.58 10.79
CA VAL A 58 -12.58 8.19 11.16
C VAL A 58 -12.76 6.68 11.12
N ARG A 59 -13.69 6.17 11.93
CA ARG A 59 -14.32 4.85 11.72
C ARG A 59 -15.71 5.05 11.18
N MET A 60 -16.18 4.07 10.44
CA MET A 60 -17.48 4.14 9.77
C MET A 60 -18.23 2.83 9.91
N ILE A 61 -19.52 2.91 10.20
CA ILE A 61 -20.48 1.82 10.01
C ILE A 61 -21.38 2.22 8.84
N MET A 62 -21.33 1.44 7.76
CA MET A 62 -22.18 1.63 6.60
C MET A 62 -23.40 0.72 6.71
N ILE A 63 -24.58 1.28 6.48
CA ILE A 63 -25.85 0.53 6.43
C ILE A 63 -26.48 0.77 5.07
N SER A 64 -26.45 -0.23 4.20
CA SER A 64 -26.99 -0.14 2.84
C SER A 64 -28.47 -0.50 2.79
N PHE A 65 -29.20 0.07 1.84
CA PHE A 65 -30.60 -0.25 1.55
C PHE A 65 -30.91 -0.22 0.05
N GLY A 66 -32.04 -0.83 -0.33
CA GLY A 66 -32.49 -0.88 -1.72
C GLY A 66 -31.59 -1.73 -2.62
N LYS A 67 -31.56 -1.43 -3.92
CA LYS A 67 -30.57 -2.00 -4.84
C LYS A 67 -29.26 -1.24 -4.61
N LEU A 68 -28.18 -1.98 -4.32
CA LEU A 68 -26.85 -1.40 -4.16
C LEU A 68 -26.53 -0.51 -5.35
N SER A 69 -25.98 0.67 -5.06
CA SER A 69 -25.59 1.60 -6.09
C SER A 69 -24.57 0.92 -7.03
N PRO A 70 -24.75 1.00 -8.36
CA PRO A 70 -23.82 0.41 -9.32
C PRO A 70 -22.40 1.01 -9.26
N ARG A 71 -22.16 2.01 -8.40
CA ARG A 71 -20.84 2.60 -8.14
C ARG A 71 -19.82 1.60 -7.60
N PHE A 72 -20.24 0.50 -6.98
CA PHE A 72 -19.34 -0.59 -6.67
C PHE A 72 -19.29 -1.53 -7.87
N SER A 73 -18.46 -1.18 -8.86
CA SER A 73 -17.99 -2.09 -9.92
C SER A 73 -17.07 -3.18 -9.37
N THR A 74 -17.27 -3.61 -8.13
CA THR A 74 -16.61 -4.81 -7.63
C THR A 74 -17.14 -5.97 -8.46
N PRO A 75 -16.27 -6.75 -9.13
CA PRO A 75 -16.67 -7.86 -9.97
C PRO A 75 -17.32 -8.92 -9.09
N GLU A 76 -18.63 -8.80 -8.89
CA GLU A 76 -19.52 -9.78 -8.26
C GLU A 76 -18.86 -10.56 -7.10
N VAL A 77 -18.02 -9.90 -6.30
CA VAL A 77 -17.37 -10.51 -5.15
C VAL A 77 -18.52 -10.72 -4.22
N ALA A 78 -19.07 -11.93 -4.27
CA ALA A 78 -20.28 -12.39 -3.64
C ALA A 78 -20.62 -11.49 -2.47
N ILE A 79 -21.41 -10.44 -2.74
CA ILE A 79 -22.05 -9.70 -1.68
C ILE A 79 -22.94 -10.76 -1.11
N ASP A 80 -22.44 -11.32 -0.02
CA ASP A 80 -22.89 -12.56 0.57
C ASP A 80 -24.42 -12.48 0.61
N LYS A 81 -25.15 -13.57 0.36
CA LYS A 81 -26.63 -13.59 0.39
C LYS A 81 -27.24 -12.98 1.68
N LYS A 82 -26.38 -12.63 2.65
CA LYS A 82 -26.59 -11.95 3.92
C LYS A 82 -26.87 -10.45 3.86
N VAL A 83 -26.64 -9.73 2.76
CA VAL A 83 -27.16 -8.35 2.70
C VAL A 83 -28.65 -8.45 2.41
N ASP A 84 -29.42 -8.67 3.49
CA ASP A 84 -30.86 -8.50 3.47
C ASP A 84 -31.14 -7.17 2.80
N ARG A 85 -31.98 -7.18 1.77
CA ARG A 85 -32.37 -5.97 1.04
C ARG A 85 -33.23 -5.12 1.96
N LEU A 86 -32.60 -4.38 2.86
CA LEU A 86 -33.27 -3.47 3.75
C LEU A 86 -34.03 -2.45 2.90
N THR A 87 -35.28 -2.19 3.27
CA THR A 87 -35.95 -0.97 2.88
C THR A 87 -35.24 0.22 3.54
N GLU A 88 -35.40 1.41 2.96
CA GLU A 88 -34.82 2.63 3.55
C GLU A 88 -35.24 2.81 5.02
N LYS A 89 -36.52 2.54 5.34
CA LYS A 89 -37.04 2.59 6.72
C LYS A 89 -36.35 1.58 7.64
N GLN A 90 -36.07 0.37 7.18
CA GLN A 90 -35.35 -0.64 7.95
C GLN A 90 -33.89 -0.24 8.19
N ALA A 91 -33.19 0.26 7.16
CA ALA A 91 -31.83 0.76 7.32
C ALA A 91 -31.75 1.98 8.25
N GLN A 92 -32.71 2.91 8.14
CA GLN A 92 -32.82 4.03 9.06
C GLN A 92 -33.02 3.56 10.51
N ASN A 93 -33.91 2.59 10.74
CA ASN A 93 -34.13 2.01 12.07
C ASN A 93 -32.89 1.27 12.60
N LYS A 94 -32.18 0.51 11.75
CA LYS A 94 -30.92 -0.14 12.10
C LYS A 94 -29.87 0.91 12.51
N ALA A 95 -29.75 2.00 11.75
CA ALA A 95 -28.85 3.10 12.09
C ALA A 95 -29.24 3.81 13.40
N LYS A 96 -30.53 4.06 13.66
CA LYS A 96 -31.03 4.58 14.96
C LYS A 96 -30.64 3.66 16.12
N ALA A 97 -30.82 2.36 15.96
CA ALA A 97 -30.49 1.38 17.00
C ALA A 97 -28.99 1.35 17.30
N LEU A 98 -28.15 1.41 16.26
CA LEU A 98 -26.69 1.48 16.41
C LEU A 98 -26.25 2.78 17.09
N LEU A 99 -26.80 3.92 16.69
CA LEU A 99 -26.54 5.20 17.37
C LEU A 99 -26.91 5.14 18.85
N LYS A 100 -28.05 4.55 19.20
CA LYS A 100 -28.44 4.37 20.61
C LYS A 100 -27.41 3.54 21.39
N ARG A 101 -26.88 2.47 20.79
CA ARG A 101 -25.82 1.63 21.38
C ARG A 101 -24.52 2.42 21.57
N ILE A 102 -24.08 3.16 20.55
CA ILE A 102 -22.89 4.04 20.61
C ILE A 102 -23.05 5.08 21.71
N ASN A 103 -24.20 5.74 21.78
CA ASN A 103 -24.49 6.78 22.79
C ASN A 103 -24.61 6.19 24.21
N SER A 104 -24.86 4.88 24.33
CA SER A 104 -24.84 4.17 25.61
C SER A 104 -23.43 3.73 26.01
N GLY A 105 -22.40 4.10 25.24
CA GLY A 105 -21.00 3.79 25.50
C GLY A 105 -20.53 2.44 24.95
N GLU A 106 -21.31 1.77 24.10
CA GLU A 106 -20.83 0.55 23.44
C GLU A 106 -19.66 0.86 22.50
N ASP A 107 -18.66 -0.03 22.47
CA ASP A 107 -17.46 0.14 21.66
C ASP A 107 -17.79 0.20 20.16
N PHE A 108 -17.44 1.33 19.53
CA PHE A 108 -17.73 1.58 18.12
C PHE A 108 -17.08 0.53 17.20
N LYS A 109 -15.87 0.07 17.52
CA LYS A 109 -15.14 -0.90 16.70
C LYS A 109 -15.84 -2.26 16.69
N LYS A 110 -16.33 -2.72 17.84
CA LYS A 110 -17.18 -3.91 17.94
C LYS A 110 -18.41 -3.79 17.06
N LEU A 111 -19.12 -2.67 17.12
CA LEU A 111 -20.31 -2.41 16.31
C LEU A 111 -20.01 -2.35 14.81
N GLN A 112 -18.87 -1.76 14.44
CA GLN A 112 -18.39 -1.73 13.06
C GLN A 112 -18.20 -3.13 12.49
N ILE A 113 -17.54 -4.03 13.24
CA ILE A 113 -17.33 -5.43 12.83
C ILE A 113 -18.66 -6.20 12.76
N GLU A 114 -19.57 -5.96 13.71
CA GLU A 114 -20.85 -6.68 13.83
C GLU A 114 -21.84 -6.29 12.73
N ALA A 115 -21.93 -4.99 12.40
CA ALA A 115 -23.11 -4.45 11.72
C ALA A 115 -22.83 -3.69 10.42
N SER A 116 -21.57 -3.38 10.09
CA SER A 116 -21.22 -2.61 8.89
C SER A 116 -21.32 -3.47 7.63
N ASP A 117 -22.04 -2.94 6.64
CA ASP A 117 -22.15 -3.52 5.29
C ASP A 117 -20.95 -3.12 4.40
N ASP A 118 -20.03 -2.28 4.90
CA ASP A 118 -18.85 -1.85 4.17
C ASP A 118 -17.80 -2.98 4.17
N PRO A 119 -17.41 -3.51 2.98
CA PRO A 119 -16.46 -4.62 2.87
C PRO A 119 -15.07 -4.27 3.41
N PHE A 120 -14.81 -3.00 3.71
CA PHE A 120 -13.54 -2.50 4.22
C PHE A 120 -13.58 -2.09 5.70
N SER A 121 -14.73 -2.20 6.36
CA SER A 121 -14.95 -1.97 7.79
C SER A 121 -14.42 -3.09 8.69
N GLY A 122 -13.34 -3.76 8.28
CA GLY A 122 -12.72 -4.85 9.04
C GLY A 122 -12.18 -4.41 10.41
N PRO A 123 -11.47 -5.28 11.16
CA PRO A 123 -10.94 -4.96 12.49
C PRO A 123 -9.92 -3.81 12.50
N ASP A 124 -9.41 -3.40 11.35
CA ASP A 124 -8.54 -2.23 11.24
C ASP A 124 -9.27 -1.07 10.56
N GLY A 125 -10.60 -1.08 10.41
CA GLY A 125 -11.56 -0.24 9.64
C GLY A 125 -11.48 1.30 9.65
N ASP A 126 -10.30 1.86 9.90
CA ASP A 126 -10.03 3.29 10.03
C ASP A 126 -9.77 3.94 8.65
N TYR A 127 -10.32 5.13 8.44
CA TYR A 127 -10.23 5.89 7.19
C TYR A 127 -9.52 7.21 7.42
N LEU A 128 -8.56 7.51 6.56
CA LEU A 128 -8.01 8.85 6.43
C LEU A 128 -8.85 9.64 5.42
N ILE A 129 -9.46 10.72 5.89
CA ILE A 129 -10.19 11.68 5.05
C ILE A 129 -9.33 12.93 4.92
N VAL A 130 -9.17 13.43 3.69
CA VAL A 130 -8.35 14.60 3.38
C VAL A 130 -9.19 15.63 2.63
N GLU A 131 -9.10 16.90 3.00
CA GLU A 131 -9.88 17.99 2.42
C GLU A 131 -9.61 18.20 0.92
N ASN A 132 -8.38 17.98 0.47
CA ASN A 132 -7.95 18.28 -0.90
C ASN A 132 -7.82 17.04 -1.80
N ASP A 133 -8.55 15.96 -1.51
CA ASP A 133 -8.56 14.75 -2.35
C ASP A 133 -9.37 14.88 -3.66
N GLY A 134 -9.94 16.06 -3.94
CA GLY A 134 -10.66 16.37 -5.17
C GLY A 134 -12.06 15.78 -5.28
N VAL A 135 -12.56 15.06 -4.26
CA VAL A 135 -13.89 14.46 -4.28
C VAL A 135 -14.68 14.93 -3.06
N ASP A 136 -15.74 15.73 -3.27
CA ASP A 136 -16.68 16.03 -2.20
C ASP A 136 -17.70 14.90 -2.07
N THR A 137 -17.73 14.27 -0.89
CA THR A 137 -18.64 13.17 -0.58
C THR A 137 -19.37 13.46 0.72
N PRO A 138 -20.57 12.90 0.93
CA PRO A 138 -21.25 12.99 2.22
C PRO A 138 -20.35 12.55 3.39
N LEU A 139 -19.60 11.45 3.21
CA LEU A 139 -18.62 10.97 4.18
C LEU A 139 -17.59 12.06 4.53
N LYS A 140 -16.98 12.69 3.52
CA LYS A 140 -15.97 13.74 3.70
C LYS A 140 -16.55 14.98 4.39
N SER A 141 -17.71 15.44 3.92
CA SER A 141 -18.41 16.61 4.46
C SER A 141 -18.73 16.44 5.95
N LEU A 142 -19.17 15.26 6.38
CA LEU A 142 -19.38 14.96 7.79
C LEU A 142 -18.06 14.83 8.56
N SER A 143 -17.12 14.03 8.03
CA SER A 143 -15.88 13.64 8.74
C SER A 143 -15.03 14.83 9.18
N LEU A 144 -14.84 15.80 8.29
CA LEU A 144 -13.97 16.97 8.55
C LEU A 144 -14.52 17.93 9.62
N ARG A 145 -15.78 17.75 10.04
CA ARG A 145 -16.50 18.62 10.99
C ARG A 145 -16.78 17.95 12.34
N LEU A 146 -16.46 16.67 12.48
CA LEU A 146 -16.52 15.94 13.73
C LEU A 146 -15.38 16.39 14.66
N GLN A 147 -15.67 16.51 15.95
CA GLN A 147 -14.69 16.59 17.02
C GLN A 147 -14.17 15.19 17.38
N LEU A 148 -13.04 15.11 18.09
CA LEU A 148 -12.48 13.82 18.48
C LEU A 148 -13.48 13.01 19.32
N LYS A 149 -13.70 11.74 18.96
CA LYS A 149 -14.70 10.83 19.53
C LYS A 149 -16.16 11.19 19.26
N GLU A 150 -16.44 12.31 18.60
CA GLU A 150 -17.79 12.66 18.17
C GLU A 150 -18.26 11.68 17.08
N THR A 151 -19.54 11.30 17.17
CA THR A 151 -20.20 10.46 16.17
C THR A 151 -21.27 11.27 15.45
N GLY A 152 -21.33 11.16 14.13
CA GLY A 152 -22.38 11.74 13.31
C GLY A 152 -22.99 10.71 12.36
N VAL A 153 -24.11 11.07 11.76
CA VAL A 153 -24.76 10.25 10.73
C VAL A 153 -25.09 11.11 9.53
N ILE A 154 -24.81 10.58 8.34
CA ILE A 154 -25.16 11.23 7.08
C ILE A 154 -25.67 10.18 6.08
N ARG A 155 -26.61 10.58 5.23
CA ARG A 155 -27.07 9.75 4.11
C ARG A 155 -26.13 9.90 2.91
N GLY A 156 -25.69 8.77 2.36
CA GLY A 156 -24.94 8.69 1.10
C GLY A 156 -25.72 7.90 0.06
N GLY A 157 -26.55 8.56 -0.75
CA GLY A 157 -27.36 7.87 -1.76
C GLY A 157 -28.28 6.78 -1.14
N ASN A 158 -27.90 5.52 -1.33
CA ASN A 158 -28.59 4.31 -0.86
C ASN A 158 -27.95 3.70 0.41
N GLU A 159 -27.19 4.49 1.16
CA GLU A 159 -26.64 4.07 2.45
C GLU A 159 -26.78 5.16 3.53
N TYR A 160 -26.77 4.71 4.79
CA TYR A 160 -26.51 5.55 5.95
C TYR A 160 -25.10 5.29 6.45
N LEU A 161 -24.34 6.38 6.66
CA LEU A 161 -22.98 6.34 7.18
C LEU A 161 -22.98 6.86 8.61
N ILE A 162 -22.70 5.99 9.58
CA ILE A 162 -22.43 6.37 10.96
C ILE A 162 -20.93 6.53 11.08
N VAL A 163 -20.45 7.74 11.39
CA VAL A 163 -19.03 8.09 11.33
C VAL A 163 -18.59 8.59 12.69
N GLN A 164 -17.54 7.99 13.26
CA GLN A 164 -16.90 8.46 14.48
C GLN A 164 -15.50 8.96 14.17
N ARG A 165 -15.16 10.17 14.59
CA ARG A 165 -13.78 10.65 14.51
C ARG A 165 -12.93 10.00 15.59
N ILE A 166 -11.78 9.48 15.20
CA ILE A 166 -10.83 8.79 16.08
C ILE A 166 -9.50 9.54 16.10
N PRO A 167 -8.64 9.32 17.11
CA PRO A 167 -7.31 9.88 17.09
C PRO A 167 -6.53 9.32 15.90
N PRO A 168 -5.56 10.09 15.37
CA PRO A 168 -4.60 9.53 14.41
C PRO A 168 -3.97 8.25 14.96
N PRO A 169 -3.72 7.24 14.11
CA PRO A 169 -3.00 6.06 14.54
C PRO A 169 -1.61 6.46 15.04
N PRO A 170 -1.04 5.72 16.02
CA PRO A 170 0.32 5.94 16.46
C PRO A 170 1.27 5.95 15.27
N GLN A 171 2.21 6.91 15.25
CA GLN A 171 3.22 6.93 14.20
C GLN A 171 4.06 5.66 14.26
N VAL A 172 4.07 4.91 13.16
CA VAL A 172 4.86 3.69 13.03
C VAL A 172 6.30 4.11 12.76
N LYS A 173 7.21 3.75 13.68
CA LYS A 173 8.65 3.94 13.44
C LYS A 173 9.03 3.22 12.14
N SER A 174 9.76 3.92 11.27
CA SER A 174 10.20 3.34 10.00
C SER A 174 10.94 2.01 10.22
N PRO A 175 10.57 0.93 9.51
CA PRO A 175 11.27 -0.35 9.56
C PRO A 175 12.55 -0.35 8.70
N ASP A 176 12.97 0.81 8.19
CA ASP A 176 14.16 0.94 7.34
C ASP A 176 15.39 0.32 8.00
N THR A 177 16.19 -0.37 7.19
CA THR A 177 17.44 -0.94 7.69
C THR A 177 18.43 0.18 8.03
N PRO A 178 18.88 0.29 9.30
CA PRO A 178 19.74 1.40 9.72
C PRO A 178 21.06 1.45 8.95
N GLY A 179 21.54 2.66 8.67
CA GLY A 179 22.87 2.90 8.09
C GLY A 179 23.01 2.56 6.60
N ILE A 180 22.01 1.99 5.93
CA ILE A 180 22.13 1.65 4.50
C ILE A 180 22.33 2.91 3.67
N MET A 181 21.58 3.97 3.93
CA MET A 181 21.64 5.21 3.14
C MET A 181 22.94 6.00 3.34
N ASP A 182 23.65 5.76 4.45
CA ASP A 182 24.94 6.39 4.77
C ASP A 182 26.11 5.72 4.03
N ARG A 183 25.90 4.52 3.48
CA ARG A 183 26.91 3.83 2.68
C ARG A 183 27.12 4.55 1.34
N LYS A 184 28.35 4.51 0.84
CA LYS A 184 28.67 4.98 -0.51
C LYS A 184 28.00 4.06 -1.55
N PRO A 185 27.44 4.60 -2.64
CA PRO A 185 27.00 3.79 -3.77
C PRO A 185 28.16 2.97 -4.36
N ASP A 186 27.88 1.72 -4.69
CA ASP A 186 28.79 0.75 -5.29
C ASP A 186 28.35 0.45 -6.74
N GLY A 187 28.44 1.48 -7.58
CA GLY A 187 28.21 1.36 -9.02
C GLY A 187 26.76 1.03 -9.44
N ARG A 188 26.63 0.14 -10.43
CA ARG A 188 25.34 -0.34 -10.95
C ARG A 188 24.92 -1.58 -10.18
N ALA A 189 23.64 -1.68 -9.84
CA ALA A 189 23.08 -2.84 -9.17
C ALA A 189 21.98 -3.47 -10.01
N LYS A 190 22.03 -4.79 -10.20
CA LYS A 190 20.85 -5.59 -10.54
C LYS A 190 20.13 -5.89 -9.23
N TYR A 191 18.83 -5.65 -9.15
CA TYR A 191 18.09 -5.84 -7.90
C TYR A 191 16.70 -6.41 -8.13
N ARG A 192 16.15 -6.98 -7.07
CA ARG A 192 14.76 -7.43 -6.94
C ARG A 192 14.18 -6.85 -5.66
N PHE A 193 12.85 -6.80 -5.55
CA PHE A 193 12.23 -6.34 -4.32
C PHE A 193 10.89 -7.03 -4.05
N ILE A 194 10.53 -7.15 -2.77
CA ILE A 194 9.19 -7.54 -2.31
C ILE A 194 8.50 -6.29 -1.79
N THR A 195 7.33 -5.95 -2.34
CA THR A 195 6.54 -4.80 -1.89
C THR A 195 5.49 -5.25 -0.88
N ILE A 196 5.36 -4.52 0.23
CA ILE A 196 4.42 -4.77 1.31
C ILE A 196 3.63 -3.49 1.54
N GLY A 197 2.37 -3.49 1.09
CA GLY A 197 1.44 -2.36 1.22
C GLY A 197 0.51 -2.50 2.42
N TRP A 198 -0.29 -1.47 2.68
CA TRP A 198 -1.36 -1.43 3.67
C TRP A 198 -2.55 -0.64 3.14
N ARG A 199 -3.69 -0.70 3.82
CA ARG A 199 -4.97 -0.21 3.29
C ARG A 199 -4.96 1.26 2.89
N ASP A 200 -4.30 2.12 3.66
CA ASP A 200 -4.33 3.58 3.45
C ASP A 200 -3.59 4.01 2.18
N LEU A 201 -2.85 3.09 1.54
CA LEU A 201 -2.24 3.32 0.24
C LEU A 201 -3.23 3.18 -0.93
N ARG A 202 -4.51 2.84 -0.68
CA ARG A 202 -5.50 2.58 -1.73
C ARG A 202 -5.60 3.70 -2.75
N GLN A 203 -5.64 4.95 -2.29
CA GLN A 203 -5.75 6.11 -3.17
C GLN A 203 -4.55 6.18 -4.13
N LYS A 204 -3.34 5.89 -3.63
CA LYS A 204 -2.13 5.87 -4.46
C LYS A 204 -2.13 4.70 -5.45
N TYR A 205 -2.63 3.55 -5.02
CA TYR A 205 -2.75 2.36 -5.84
C TYR A 205 -3.94 2.38 -6.80
N ALA A 206 -4.70 3.48 -6.91
CA ALA A 206 -5.91 3.56 -7.74
C ALA A 206 -6.86 2.35 -7.57
N GLY A 207 -6.94 1.80 -6.36
CA GLY A 207 -7.75 0.61 -6.06
C GLY A 207 -7.08 -0.76 -6.29
N TYR A 208 -5.88 -0.83 -6.87
CA TYR A 208 -5.17 -2.09 -7.19
C TYR A 208 -4.44 -2.76 -6.00
N LEU A 209 -4.85 -2.51 -4.76
CA LEU A 209 -4.27 -3.20 -3.60
C LEU A 209 -4.72 -4.66 -3.55
N THR A 210 -3.83 -5.57 -3.16
CA THR A 210 -4.23 -6.97 -2.93
C THR A 210 -5.11 -7.09 -1.68
N LYS A 211 -5.82 -8.22 -1.56
CA LYS A 211 -6.59 -8.56 -0.34
C LYS A 211 -5.72 -8.51 0.94
N GLY A 212 -4.44 -8.85 0.81
CA GLY A 212 -3.49 -8.82 1.93
C GLY A 212 -3.16 -7.41 2.40
N ALA A 213 -3.09 -6.43 1.49
CA ALA A 213 -2.89 -5.02 1.84
C ALA A 213 -4.17 -4.36 2.37
N THR A 214 -5.33 -4.64 1.78
CA THR A 214 -6.60 -4.00 2.18
C THR A 214 -7.04 -4.38 3.60
N GLY A 215 -6.63 -5.55 4.09
CA GLY A 215 -6.94 -6.01 5.45
C GLY A 215 -5.91 -5.65 6.52
N ARG A 216 -4.90 -4.83 6.21
CA ARG A 216 -3.74 -4.62 7.09
C ARG A 216 -3.49 -3.14 7.37
N SER A 217 -3.18 -2.82 8.63
CA SER A 217 -2.69 -1.51 9.06
C SER A 217 -1.22 -1.29 8.66
N GLN A 218 -0.76 -0.04 8.69
CA GLN A 218 0.66 0.28 8.47
C GLN A 218 1.57 -0.42 9.49
N GLN A 219 1.18 -0.48 10.76
CA GLN A 219 1.95 -1.16 11.80
C GLN A 219 2.13 -2.64 11.49
N ARG A 220 1.05 -3.35 11.16
CA ARG A 220 1.12 -4.77 10.76
C ARG A 220 1.94 -4.97 9.49
N ALA A 221 1.96 -4.00 8.58
CA ALA A 221 2.83 -4.04 7.41
C ALA A 221 4.31 -3.90 7.79
N ALA A 222 4.63 -3.05 8.78
CA ALA A 222 5.99 -2.92 9.32
C ALA A 222 6.44 -4.21 10.02
N GLU A 223 5.58 -4.80 10.85
CA GLU A 223 5.85 -6.08 11.51
C GLU A 223 6.06 -7.21 10.48
N LEU A 224 5.22 -7.26 9.44
CA LEU A 224 5.34 -8.24 8.37
C LEU A 224 6.65 -8.08 7.60
N VAL A 225 7.03 -6.86 7.20
CA VAL A 225 8.25 -6.64 6.41
C VAL A 225 9.51 -6.98 7.23
N ILE A 226 9.52 -6.69 8.53
CA ILE A 226 10.60 -7.08 9.45
C ILE A 226 10.70 -8.61 9.55
N SER A 227 9.57 -9.29 9.73
CA SER A 227 9.49 -10.75 9.79
C SER A 227 9.98 -11.41 8.49
N LEU A 228 9.58 -10.89 7.33
CA LEU A 228 10.02 -11.38 6.03
C LEU A 228 11.52 -11.17 5.82
N LYS A 229 12.07 -10.02 6.22
CA LYS A 229 13.52 -9.79 6.14
C LYS A 229 14.28 -10.79 7.02
N LYS A 230 13.81 -11.03 8.24
CA LYS A 230 14.42 -12.03 9.14
C LYS A 230 14.46 -13.41 8.50
N ARG A 231 13.37 -13.86 7.86
CA ARG A 231 13.30 -15.14 7.14
C ARG A 231 14.30 -15.22 5.98
N LEU A 232 14.49 -14.12 5.25
CA LEU A 232 15.51 -14.02 4.20
C LEU A 232 16.93 -14.09 4.77
N ASP A 233 17.19 -13.41 5.89
CA ASP A 233 18.48 -13.48 6.59
C ASP A 233 18.77 -14.91 7.12
N GLU A 234 17.73 -15.68 7.44
CA GLU A 234 17.78 -17.10 7.82
C GLU A 234 17.89 -18.06 6.60
N GLY A 235 17.92 -17.52 5.38
CA GLY A 235 18.14 -18.29 4.15
C GLY A 235 16.87 -18.81 3.46
N GLU A 236 15.67 -18.33 3.83
CA GLU A 236 14.47 -18.67 3.06
C GLU A 236 14.53 -18.12 1.63
N ASP A 237 14.00 -18.88 0.68
CA ASP A 237 14.01 -18.53 -0.74
C ASP A 237 13.25 -17.23 -1.03
N PHE A 238 13.94 -16.29 -1.69
CA PHE A 238 13.36 -14.99 -2.05
C PHE A 238 12.21 -15.13 -3.05
N ASP A 239 12.32 -16.04 -4.02
CA ASP A 239 11.30 -16.24 -5.06
C ASP A 239 9.97 -16.71 -4.46
N LYS A 240 10.02 -17.61 -3.49
CA LYS A 240 8.87 -18.08 -2.72
C LYS A 240 8.21 -16.92 -1.98
N LEU A 241 8.97 -16.11 -1.24
CA LEU A 241 8.42 -14.96 -0.51
C LEU A 241 7.87 -13.89 -1.45
N TYR A 242 8.56 -13.61 -2.56
CA TYR A 242 8.11 -12.68 -3.58
C TYR A 242 6.75 -13.10 -4.15
N LYS A 243 6.61 -14.35 -4.59
CA LYS A 243 5.36 -14.89 -5.13
C LYS A 243 4.21 -14.85 -4.12
N GLN A 244 4.51 -15.08 -2.84
CA GLN A 244 3.49 -15.17 -1.79
C GLN A 244 3.03 -13.79 -1.28
N PHE A 245 3.95 -12.83 -1.13
CA PHE A 245 3.69 -11.61 -0.36
C PHE A 245 3.76 -10.32 -1.16
N THR A 246 4.38 -10.29 -2.35
CA THR A 246 4.55 -9.01 -3.04
C THR A 246 3.21 -8.45 -3.49
N GLU A 247 2.98 -7.19 -3.15
CA GLU A 247 1.89 -6.42 -3.75
C GLU A 247 2.20 -6.20 -5.24
N ARG A 248 1.17 -6.33 -6.09
CA ARG A 248 1.26 -5.90 -7.48
C ARG A 248 1.11 -4.39 -7.50
N VAL A 249 2.23 -3.69 -7.54
CA VAL A 249 2.20 -2.25 -7.85
C VAL A 249 1.73 -2.13 -9.30
N PRO A 250 0.66 -1.39 -9.61
CA PRO A 250 0.37 -1.05 -10.99
C PRO A 250 1.61 -0.33 -11.52
N GLN A 251 2.40 -1.03 -12.34
CA GLN A 251 3.40 -0.35 -13.14
C GLN A 251 2.57 0.47 -14.12
N GLU A 252 2.71 1.80 -14.10
CA GLU A 252 2.05 2.62 -15.13
C GLU A 252 2.37 1.97 -16.49
N GLU A 253 1.35 1.72 -17.31
CA GLU A 253 1.46 0.99 -18.58
C GLU A 253 2.58 1.54 -19.48
N LYS A 254 2.92 2.83 -19.32
CA LYS A 254 4.07 3.49 -19.95
C LYS A 254 5.44 2.84 -19.68
N TYR A 255 5.57 1.97 -18.68
CA TYR A 255 6.82 1.28 -18.33
C TYR A 255 6.86 -0.20 -18.72
N HIS A 256 5.77 -0.74 -19.29
CA HIS A 256 5.89 -1.94 -20.10
C HIS A 256 6.53 -1.52 -21.41
N SER A 257 7.81 -1.86 -21.59
CA SER A 257 8.43 -1.83 -22.91
C SER A 257 7.75 -2.89 -23.77
N HIS A 258 6.60 -2.56 -24.33
CA HIS A 258 6.29 -3.04 -25.65
C HIS A 258 7.33 -2.37 -26.53
N THR A 259 8.41 -3.08 -26.87
CA THR A 259 8.98 -2.86 -28.20
C THR A 259 7.79 -2.98 -29.13
N PRO A 260 7.33 -1.90 -29.78
CA PRO A 260 6.35 -2.06 -30.83
C PRO A 260 7.03 -3.05 -31.78
N LYS A 261 6.45 -4.23 -31.97
CA LYS A 261 6.69 -4.92 -33.22
C LYS A 261 6.14 -3.93 -34.23
N MET A 262 7.01 -3.10 -34.80
CA MET A 262 6.83 -2.53 -36.11
C MET A 262 6.73 -3.74 -37.05
N GLY A 263 5.59 -4.42 -37.00
CA GLY A 263 5.13 -5.21 -38.11
C GLY A 263 5.01 -4.20 -39.23
N MET A 264 5.95 -4.24 -40.14
CA MET A 264 5.82 -3.66 -41.46
C MET A 264 4.43 -4.04 -41.97
N MET A 265 3.49 -3.11 -41.91
CA MET A 265 2.31 -3.23 -42.76
C MET A 265 2.81 -2.95 -44.18
N PRO A 266 2.49 -3.80 -45.16
CA PRO A 266 2.80 -3.51 -46.54
C PRO A 266 2.07 -2.23 -46.95
N ASP A 267 2.82 -1.32 -47.56
CA ASP A 267 2.33 -0.06 -48.12
C ASP A 267 1.09 -0.30 -48.99
N HIS A 268 -0.06 0.20 -48.53
CA HIS A 268 -1.14 0.54 -49.43
C HIS A 268 -0.94 1.97 -49.89
N ASN A 269 -0.23 2.00 -51.02
CA ASN A 269 -0.04 3.05 -51.99
C ASN A 269 -1.27 3.97 -52.12
N HIS A 270 -1.23 5.14 -51.51
CA HIS A 270 -2.01 6.29 -51.96
C HIS A 270 -1.06 7.46 -52.20
N ASP A 271 -0.83 7.63 -53.50
CA ASP A 271 -0.12 8.70 -54.16
C ASP A 271 -0.85 10.04 -53.94
N HIS A 272 -0.28 10.89 -53.08
CA HIS A 272 -0.50 12.33 -53.12
C HIS A 272 0.83 13.03 -52.92
N GLY A 273 1.40 13.46 -54.04
CA GLY A 273 2.58 14.29 -54.10
C GLY A 273 2.37 15.64 -53.40
N HIS A 274 3.10 15.83 -52.31
CA HIS A 274 3.47 17.16 -51.85
C HIS A 274 4.99 17.25 -51.75
N ASP A 275 5.54 18.05 -52.67
CA ASP A 275 6.93 18.47 -52.71
C ASP A 275 7.20 19.40 -51.52
N HIS A 276 8.02 18.93 -50.59
CA HIS A 276 8.68 19.76 -49.60
C HIS A 276 10.18 19.66 -49.79
N SER A 277 10.64 20.35 -50.82
CA SER A 277 12.05 20.61 -51.05
C SER A 277 12.63 21.47 -49.92
N LYS A 278 13.74 20.97 -49.35
CA LYS A 278 14.76 21.66 -48.55
C LYS A 278 14.47 21.85 -47.06
N HIS A 279 14.80 20.82 -46.28
CA HIS A 279 15.50 21.04 -45.00
C HIS A 279 16.70 20.10 -44.87
N ASP A 280 17.86 20.72 -44.77
CA ASP A 280 19.16 20.14 -44.52
C ASP A 280 19.25 19.67 -43.05
N HIS A 281 19.51 18.38 -42.85
CA HIS A 281 19.73 17.79 -41.54
C HIS A 281 21.18 17.31 -41.46
N GLY A 282 22.05 18.24 -41.04
CA GLY A 282 23.42 17.95 -40.65
C GLY A 282 23.48 16.79 -39.64
N THR A 283 24.24 15.77 -40.01
CA THR A 283 24.46 14.53 -39.29
C THR A 283 25.50 14.71 -38.18
N ASN A 284 25.08 14.49 -36.94
CA ASN A 284 25.98 13.93 -35.94
C ASN A 284 25.18 13.07 -34.94
N PRO A 285 25.29 11.73 -34.95
CA PRO A 285 24.57 10.89 -34.01
C PRO A 285 25.29 10.89 -32.67
N ALA A 286 25.00 11.89 -31.85
CA ALA A 286 25.24 11.80 -30.42
C ALA A 286 24.41 10.64 -29.87
N THR A 287 25.09 9.65 -29.28
CA THR A 287 24.49 8.56 -28.52
C THR A 287 23.37 9.12 -27.65
N PRO A 288 22.12 8.62 -27.74
CA PRO A 288 21.04 9.15 -26.93
C PRO A 288 21.42 8.94 -25.47
N LYS A 289 21.76 10.04 -24.77
CA LYS A 289 21.85 10.04 -23.32
C LYS A 289 20.53 9.49 -22.84
N ALA A 290 20.57 8.33 -22.17
CA ALA A 290 19.40 7.77 -21.54
C ALA A 290 18.81 8.87 -20.66
N LYS A 291 17.70 9.46 -21.11
CA LYS A 291 16.92 10.36 -20.28
C LYS A 291 16.54 9.47 -19.10
N THR A 292 17.11 9.74 -17.94
CA THR A 292 16.58 9.25 -16.67
C THR A 292 15.15 9.76 -16.63
N GLY A 293 14.21 8.95 -17.14
CA GLY A 293 12.80 9.28 -17.07
C GLY A 293 12.49 9.64 -15.63
N ASN A 294 11.57 10.59 -15.44
CA ASN A 294 10.99 10.84 -14.13
C ASN A 294 10.30 9.54 -13.67
N PHE A 295 11.08 8.61 -13.15
CA PHE A 295 10.56 7.50 -12.39
C PHE A 295 9.75 8.13 -11.25
N PRO A 296 8.55 7.60 -10.93
CA PRO A 296 7.89 7.99 -9.70
C PRO A 296 8.91 7.89 -8.58
N MET A 297 9.02 8.94 -7.75
CA MET A 297 10.12 9.12 -6.78
C MET A 297 10.36 7.90 -5.87
N SER A 298 9.37 7.04 -5.73
CA SER A 298 9.40 5.74 -5.06
C SER A 298 10.48 4.77 -5.59
N LEU A 299 10.63 4.66 -6.91
CA LEU A 299 11.63 3.80 -7.53
C LEU A 299 13.04 4.35 -7.31
N ALA A 300 13.19 5.67 -7.18
CA ALA A 300 14.49 6.28 -6.91
C ALA A 300 15.02 5.90 -5.53
N GLN A 301 14.17 5.77 -4.50
CA GLN A 301 14.59 5.30 -3.18
C GLN A 301 15.00 3.82 -3.19
N ILE A 302 14.25 2.96 -3.89
CA ILE A 302 14.60 1.55 -4.08
C ILE A 302 15.94 1.41 -4.81
N GLN A 303 16.15 2.16 -5.89
CA GLN A 303 17.41 2.16 -6.65
C GLN A 303 18.59 2.68 -5.80
N LYS A 304 18.40 3.78 -5.08
CA LYS A 304 19.42 4.33 -4.16
C LYS A 304 19.81 3.33 -3.08
N THR A 305 18.84 2.56 -2.58
CA THR A 305 19.07 1.47 -1.62
C THR A 305 19.86 0.35 -2.29
N ALA A 306 19.42 -0.13 -3.45
CA ALA A 306 20.04 -1.25 -4.17
C ALA A 306 21.53 -1.03 -4.47
N VAL A 307 21.93 0.17 -4.92
CA VAL A 307 23.34 0.49 -5.20
C VAL A 307 24.21 0.60 -3.94
N ARG A 308 23.62 0.61 -2.73
CA ARG A 308 24.35 0.68 -1.45
C ARG A 308 24.43 -0.66 -0.72
N LEU A 309 23.74 -1.68 -1.24
CA LEU A 309 23.80 -3.04 -0.73
C LEU A 309 25.00 -3.77 -1.30
N LYS A 310 25.54 -4.72 -0.53
CA LYS A 310 26.47 -5.73 -1.06
C LYS A 310 25.69 -6.75 -1.91
N PRO A 311 26.32 -7.41 -2.90
CA PRO A 311 25.65 -8.48 -3.63
C PRO A 311 25.16 -9.59 -2.69
N GLY A 312 23.90 -9.99 -2.81
CA GLY A 312 23.21 -10.93 -1.92
C GLY A 312 22.57 -10.31 -0.68
N GLU A 313 22.87 -9.06 -0.33
CA GLU A 313 22.32 -8.40 0.87
C GLU A 313 20.86 -7.95 0.69
N TYR A 314 20.12 -7.93 1.79
CA TYR A 314 18.73 -7.46 1.88
C TYR A 314 18.64 -6.20 2.75
N ALA A 315 17.82 -5.24 2.34
CA ALA A 315 17.44 -4.11 3.18
C ALA A 315 15.97 -3.76 3.03
N ILE A 316 15.39 -3.23 4.12
CA ILE A 316 14.06 -2.62 4.11
C ILE A 316 14.21 -1.13 3.80
N VAL A 317 13.35 -0.65 2.90
CA VAL A 317 13.18 0.78 2.61
C VAL A 317 11.70 1.13 2.54
N SER A 318 11.34 2.26 3.14
CA SER A 318 10.01 2.85 3.14
C SER A 318 9.88 3.84 2.00
N THR A 319 8.83 3.72 1.22
CA THR A 319 8.47 4.68 0.17
C THR A 319 7.04 5.17 0.37
N ASP A 320 6.60 6.07 -0.50
CA ASP A 320 5.23 6.49 -0.62
C ASP A 320 4.27 5.37 -1.10
N TRP A 321 4.78 4.24 -1.58
CA TRP A 321 4.02 3.06 -2.05
C TRP A 321 4.08 1.87 -1.08
N GLY A 322 4.80 1.99 0.02
CA GLY A 322 4.82 0.93 1.03
C GLY A 322 6.21 0.63 1.57
N TYR A 323 6.32 -0.53 2.19
CA TYR A 323 7.61 -1.06 2.60
C TYR A 323 8.15 -2.02 1.55
N HIS A 324 9.45 -1.93 1.26
CA HIS A 324 10.08 -2.78 0.26
C HIS A 324 11.29 -3.48 0.85
N ILE A 325 11.37 -4.81 0.66
CA ILE A 325 12.60 -5.56 0.89
C ILE A 325 13.37 -5.57 -0.41
N VAL A 326 14.47 -4.82 -0.49
CA VAL A 326 15.34 -4.72 -1.66
C VAL A 326 16.47 -5.73 -1.51
N ASN A 327 16.68 -6.53 -2.56
CA ASN A 327 17.80 -7.46 -2.65
C ASN A 327 18.68 -7.10 -3.84
N ARG A 328 19.97 -6.84 -3.58
CA ARG A 328 20.96 -6.72 -4.67
C ARG A 328 21.34 -8.12 -5.13
N GLN A 329 21.15 -8.40 -6.41
CA GLN A 329 21.55 -9.66 -7.02
C GLN A 329 23.07 -9.75 -7.11
N PRO A 330 23.66 -10.95 -7.07
CA PRO A 330 25.06 -11.15 -7.43
C PRO A 330 25.34 -10.57 -8.82
N ASP A 331 26.50 -9.92 -8.96
CA ASP A 331 26.99 -9.55 -10.29
C ASP A 331 27.20 -10.82 -11.11
N PRO A 332 26.90 -10.81 -12.42
CA PRO A 332 27.16 -11.97 -13.25
C PRO A 332 28.65 -12.29 -13.18
N THR A 333 28.98 -13.52 -12.80
CA THR A 333 30.37 -13.98 -12.76
C THR A 333 31.01 -13.73 -14.13
N PRO A 334 32.14 -13.00 -14.20
CA PRO A 334 32.84 -12.78 -15.46
C PRO A 334 33.07 -14.12 -16.18
N GLY A 335 32.55 -14.24 -17.41
CA GLY A 335 32.63 -15.47 -18.20
C GLY A 335 31.43 -16.42 -18.12
N THR A 336 30.42 -16.15 -17.28
CA THR A 336 29.14 -16.87 -17.36
C THR A 336 28.33 -16.28 -18.52
N PRO A 337 28.04 -17.04 -19.59
CA PRO A 337 27.21 -16.55 -20.69
C PRO A 337 25.85 -16.11 -20.14
N ALA A 338 25.33 -14.99 -20.65
CA ALA A 338 24.03 -14.48 -20.23
C ALA A 338 22.97 -15.58 -20.39
N PRO A 339 22.03 -15.76 -19.43
CA PRO A 339 20.95 -16.74 -19.57
C PRO A 339 20.20 -16.49 -20.89
N GLY A 340 20.27 -17.45 -21.82
CA GLY A 340 19.67 -17.35 -23.15
C GLY A 340 20.59 -16.83 -24.27
N ALA A 341 21.84 -16.46 -23.98
CA ALA A 341 22.84 -16.33 -25.03
C ALA A 341 23.13 -17.73 -25.56
N ALA A 342 22.77 -17.97 -26.84
CA ALA A 342 23.19 -19.18 -27.53
C ALA A 342 24.71 -19.34 -27.36
N PRO A 343 25.21 -20.55 -27.06
CA PRO A 343 26.64 -20.76 -26.97
C PRO A 343 27.28 -20.23 -28.25
N VAL A 344 28.15 -19.23 -28.12
CA VAL A 344 28.92 -18.74 -29.27
C VAL A 344 29.72 -19.93 -29.75
N PRO A 345 29.48 -20.45 -30.97
CA PRO A 345 30.22 -21.59 -31.47
C PRO A 345 31.69 -21.22 -31.43
N THR A 346 32.48 -21.96 -30.64
CA THR A 346 33.91 -21.73 -30.54
C THR A 346 34.52 -22.01 -31.91
N PRO A 347 35.08 -21.01 -32.62
CA PRO A 347 35.68 -21.25 -33.92
C PRO A 347 36.88 -22.20 -33.73
N GLY A 348 36.77 -23.42 -34.26
CA GLY A 348 37.84 -24.43 -34.20
C GLY A 348 37.64 -25.60 -33.26
N ALA A 349 36.55 -25.68 -32.50
CA ALA A 349 36.20 -26.93 -31.83
C ALA A 349 35.65 -27.92 -32.88
N ALA A 350 36.45 -28.94 -33.22
CA ALA A 350 36.00 -30.05 -34.05
C ALA A 350 34.73 -30.66 -33.45
N PRO A 351 33.73 -31.05 -34.25
CA PRO A 351 32.50 -31.66 -33.75
C PRO A 351 32.88 -32.86 -32.88
N VAL A 352 32.49 -32.82 -31.60
CA VAL A 352 32.60 -33.99 -30.73
C VAL A 352 31.78 -35.10 -31.38
N PRO A 353 32.37 -36.27 -31.68
CA PRO A 353 31.63 -37.35 -32.30
C PRO A 353 30.45 -37.73 -31.41
N THR A 354 29.25 -37.67 -31.97
CA THR A 354 28.01 -38.06 -31.30
C THR A 354 28.20 -39.48 -30.76
N PRO A 355 28.00 -39.73 -29.44
CA PRO A 355 28.08 -41.07 -28.91
C PRO A 355 27.06 -41.95 -29.63
N LYS A 356 27.55 -42.99 -30.29
CA LYS A 356 26.74 -43.97 -31.02
C LYS A 356 25.75 -44.58 -30.03
N ALA A 357 24.47 -44.33 -30.22
CA ALA A 357 23.41 -44.85 -29.37
C ALA A 357 23.57 -46.39 -29.27
N THR A 358 23.78 -46.89 -28.06
CA THR A 358 23.77 -48.32 -27.79
C THR A 358 22.30 -48.76 -27.83
N PRO A 359 21.91 -49.74 -28.68
CA PRO A 359 20.54 -50.23 -28.71
C PRO A 359 20.16 -50.79 -27.34
N ALA A 360 18.98 -50.41 -26.86
CA ALA A 360 18.42 -50.92 -25.62
C ALA A 360 18.21 -52.45 -25.72
N PRO A 361 18.48 -53.23 -24.67
CA PRO A 361 18.26 -54.67 -24.68
C PRO A 361 16.77 -54.98 -24.86
N THR A 362 16.48 -55.82 -25.85
CA THR A 362 15.14 -56.35 -26.13
C THR A 362 14.65 -57.16 -24.92
N PRO A 363 13.42 -56.94 -24.42
CA PRO A 363 12.86 -57.78 -23.37
C PRO A 363 12.68 -59.21 -23.89
N LYS A 364 13.14 -60.19 -23.10
CA LYS A 364 12.91 -61.62 -23.35
C LYS A 364 11.42 -61.96 -23.17
N PRO A 365 10.88 -62.90 -23.97
CA PRO A 365 9.50 -63.37 -23.85
C PRO A 365 9.23 -64.12 -22.55
#